data_AF-A0A6A6PJL1-F1
#
_entry.id   AF-A0A6A6PJL1-F1
#
_cell.length_a   1.000
_cell.length_b   1.000
_cell.length_c   1.000
_cell.angle_alpha   90.00
_cell.angle_beta   90.00
_cell.angle_gamma   90.00
#
_symmetry.space_group_name_H-M   'P 1'
#
loop_
_entity.id
_entity.type
_entity.pdbx_description
1 polymer ?
#
loop_
_entity_poly.entity_id
_entity_poly.type
_entity_poly.pdbx_seq_one_letter_code
_entity_poly.pdbx_strand_id
1 'polypeptide(L)'
;MRRAVIQNLRTFRRPTPRKGVKALRINTPHNVAFQRSIASKNTQANPSSMRWPRRLSMPAAVGVAAAASYYAYQRTGQPAFPASDASAQVQSRGHATAAATAYSEFTTSPIGVHSSDVPEAVRKALIVEQGQLFTAQIPAGQPISKETDSSGRKVLEMLTPEQATARLRTNEESYLVGRGEGVVRYDVVQIPSNNPIEDDHVEKIVEVPNTTAAATDGKTKADWMFWGVFDGHAGWTTSAKLRETLVSYVARELNVTYKTALSDPKLTFPSAAAVDAAIKKGFVTLDDEITHGSVQKVLKAQSKTVAAEVLAPALSGSCALLSFYDSRSQELRVACTGDSRAVLGRRGRSGKWTATALSVDQTGGTPSEDARLRREHPDEPYVTLNGRILGGLEPSRAFGDAVYKWSKETQDKLKNSYFGRSPSKFLKTPPYVTAEPIITTTKIEPANGDFVVMATDGLWEMLTNEEVIGLVGQWLEKQSSNQKLAGKQGNSWLGSWFSSAQKSALPVEHHSEGSAGGQRAPIRQQQWGVPTGQEERFVYEDENAATHLVRNALGGKDSDMVSALLTLPSPYSRRYRDDLTVQVIFFGEAQGNGKVELNKEASATANGSNGGNGVKAKL
;
A
#
# COMPACT_ATOMS: atom_id res chain seq x y z
N MET A 1 10.33 -37.92 56.10
CA MET A 1 9.44 -38.66 57.04
C MET A 1 8.03 -38.77 56.45
N ARG A 2 7.03 -39.22 57.22
CA ARG A 2 5.72 -39.70 56.77
C ARG A 2 4.80 -38.64 56.12
N ARG A 3 3.88 -39.16 55.31
CA ARG A 3 2.56 -38.64 54.86
C ARG A 3 1.86 -37.63 55.79
N ALA A 4 1.07 -36.71 55.21
CA ALA A 4 -0.39 -36.62 55.42
C ALA A 4 -1.09 -35.67 54.40
N VAL A 5 -2.38 -35.91 54.14
CA VAL A 5 -3.31 -35.09 53.32
C VAL A 5 -4.70 -35.15 53.99
N ILE A 6 -5.45 -34.03 54.02
CA ILE A 6 -6.91 -33.84 54.31
C ILE A 6 -7.13 -32.29 54.28
N GLN A 7 -8.09 -31.64 53.58
CA GLN A 7 -9.57 -31.71 53.52
C GLN A 7 -10.29 -31.15 54.78
N ASN A 8 -11.44 -30.46 54.74
CA ASN A 8 -12.27 -29.85 53.67
C ASN A 8 -12.87 -28.52 54.29
N LEU A 9 -14.00 -27.86 53.99
CA LEU A 9 -15.19 -28.03 53.13
C LEU A 9 -15.77 -26.62 52.74
N ARG A 10 -17.09 -26.48 52.52
CA ARG A 10 -17.80 -25.24 52.07
C ARG A 10 -18.62 -24.58 53.18
N THR A 11 -18.98 -23.30 53.02
CA THR A 11 -20.36 -22.80 53.30
C THR A 11 -20.68 -21.44 52.66
N PHE A 12 -21.97 -21.18 52.40
CA PHE A 12 -22.53 -19.91 51.89
C PHE A 12 -23.29 -19.16 53.01
N ARG A 13 -23.29 -17.82 53.01
CA ARG A 13 -24.51 -16.96 53.12
C ARG A 13 -24.21 -15.44 53.11
N ARG A 14 -25.10 -14.67 52.47
CA ARG A 14 -25.39 -13.25 52.79
C ARG A 14 -26.58 -13.20 53.78
N PRO A 15 -26.84 -12.06 54.48
CA PRO A 15 -27.93 -11.18 54.03
C PRO A 15 -27.64 -9.68 54.22
N THR A 16 -28.68 -8.82 54.04
CA THR A 16 -28.60 -7.35 53.91
C THR A 16 -29.38 -6.58 55.05
N PRO A 17 -30.14 -5.46 54.86
CA PRO A 17 -29.69 -4.14 55.32
C PRO A 17 -30.71 -3.32 56.18
N ARG A 18 -30.37 -2.05 56.50
CA ARG A 18 -31.28 -0.95 56.92
C ARG A 18 -30.94 0.30 56.05
N LYS A 19 -31.88 1.04 55.43
CA LYS A 19 -32.95 1.93 55.94
C LYS A 19 -32.42 3.06 56.84
N GLY A 20 -32.60 4.37 56.60
CA GLY A 20 -33.24 5.11 55.48
C GLY A 20 -34.39 6.03 55.92
N VAL A 21 -34.40 7.32 55.50
CA VAL A 21 -35.42 8.33 55.92
C VAL A 21 -35.87 9.26 54.76
N LYS A 22 -37.16 9.65 54.85
CA LYS A 22 -38.06 10.55 54.09
C LYS A 22 -37.44 11.85 53.49
N ALA A 23 -37.95 12.54 52.45
CA ALA A 23 -39.15 12.52 51.58
C ALA A 23 -40.18 13.67 51.76
N LEU A 24 -40.61 14.28 50.63
CA LEU A 24 -41.76 15.18 50.50
C LEU A 24 -42.33 15.15 49.04
N ARG A 25 -43.61 15.48 48.86
CA ARG A 25 -44.39 15.43 47.59
C ARG A 25 -45.34 16.63 47.48
N ILE A 26 -45.64 17.09 46.26
CA ILE A 26 -46.96 17.65 45.84
C ILE A 26 -47.31 17.10 44.42
N ASN A 27 -48.57 17.25 43.99
CA ASN A 27 -49.31 16.38 43.08
C ASN A 27 -49.30 16.74 41.56
N THR A 28 -49.21 15.67 40.73
CA THR A 28 -50.06 15.23 39.57
C THR A 28 -51.27 16.08 39.06
N PRO A 29 -51.91 15.77 37.90
CA PRO A 29 -51.60 14.80 36.81
C PRO A 29 -51.81 15.31 35.35
N HIS A 30 -51.49 14.49 34.34
CA HIS A 30 -52.37 14.22 33.17
C HIS A 30 -52.10 12.81 32.62
N ASN A 31 -53.11 12.14 32.04
CA ASN A 31 -53.07 10.73 31.60
C ASN A 31 -53.45 10.57 30.12
N VAL A 32 -52.71 9.74 29.38
CA VAL A 32 -53.25 8.86 28.33
C VAL A 32 -52.45 7.55 28.36
N ALA A 33 -53.12 6.41 28.18
CA ALA A 33 -52.48 5.09 28.04
C ALA A 33 -53.14 4.32 26.90
N PHE A 34 -52.41 3.43 26.24
CA PHE A 34 -52.99 2.39 25.37
C PHE A 34 -52.23 1.06 25.47
N GLN A 35 -52.94 -0.04 25.22
CA GLN A 35 -52.56 -1.39 25.62
C GLN A 35 -51.77 -2.15 24.54
N ARG A 36 -51.01 -3.16 24.97
CA ARG A 36 -50.55 -4.25 24.08
C ARG A 36 -51.72 -5.22 23.83
N SER A 37 -51.76 -5.79 22.63
CA SER A 37 -52.58 -6.96 22.30
C SER A 37 -51.72 -8.01 21.58
N ILE A 38 -52.11 -9.28 21.69
CA ILE A 38 -51.42 -10.43 21.09
C ILE A 38 -52.45 -11.24 20.30
N ALA A 39 -52.14 -11.54 19.04
CA ALA A 39 -52.87 -12.51 18.21
C ALA A 39 -51.90 -13.18 17.23
N SER A 40 -52.20 -14.41 16.81
CA SER A 40 -51.35 -15.20 15.92
C SER A 40 -52.17 -16.00 14.91
N LYS A 41 -51.67 -16.13 13.66
CA LYS A 41 -51.44 -17.40 12.94
C LYS A 41 -51.17 -17.26 11.43
N ASN A 42 -50.52 -18.31 10.91
CA ASN A 42 -50.58 -18.88 9.55
C ASN A 42 -50.17 -18.05 8.31
N THR A 43 -48.91 -18.24 7.91
CA THR A 43 -48.50 -18.87 6.63
C THR A 43 -49.46 -18.84 5.41
N GLN A 44 -49.04 -18.18 4.33
CA GLN A 44 -48.89 -18.79 3.00
C GLN A 44 -47.87 -17.99 2.16
N ALA A 45 -47.52 -18.42 0.94
CA ALA A 45 -46.25 -18.06 0.28
C ALA A 45 -46.37 -17.52 -1.15
N ASN A 46 -45.39 -16.68 -1.52
CA ASN A 46 -45.03 -16.25 -2.89
C ASN A 46 -46.07 -15.40 -3.67
N PRO A 47 -45.68 -14.75 -4.80
CA PRO A 47 -44.38 -14.78 -5.47
C PRO A 47 -43.63 -13.43 -5.55
N SER A 48 -42.39 -13.49 -6.03
CA SER A 48 -41.62 -12.34 -6.52
C SER A 48 -42.25 -11.74 -7.80
N SER A 49 -42.00 -10.45 -8.05
CA SER A 49 -42.31 -9.81 -9.33
C SER A 49 -41.20 -8.85 -9.77
N MET A 50 -41.05 -8.68 -11.08
CA MET A 50 -39.86 -8.09 -11.71
C MET A 50 -40.25 -7.33 -12.98
N ARG A 51 -39.90 -6.03 -13.05
CA ARG A 51 -39.69 -5.21 -14.27
C ARG A 51 -38.93 -3.92 -13.86
N TRP A 52 -37.90 -3.38 -14.54
CA TRP A 52 -37.57 -3.19 -15.98
C TRP A 52 -38.27 -1.97 -16.63
N PRO A 53 -37.64 -1.24 -17.59
CA PRO A 53 -36.60 -0.24 -17.27
C PRO A 53 -36.75 1.09 -18.05
N ARG A 54 -35.85 2.06 -17.83
CA ARG A 54 -35.63 3.25 -18.71
C ARG A 54 -34.16 3.66 -18.69
N ARG A 55 -33.54 4.16 -19.76
CA ARG A 55 -33.80 4.10 -21.23
C ARG A 55 -32.45 4.37 -21.93
N LEU A 56 -32.22 3.87 -23.15
CA LEU A 56 -31.01 4.18 -23.92
C LEU A 56 -31.09 5.56 -24.61
N SER A 57 -29.92 6.17 -24.82
CA SER A 57 -29.66 7.14 -25.89
C SER A 57 -28.20 7.03 -26.37
N MET A 58 -27.99 6.54 -27.59
CA MET A 58 -26.76 6.75 -28.36
C MET A 58 -26.85 8.11 -29.07
N PRO A 59 -25.71 8.74 -29.47
CA PRO A 59 -25.27 8.49 -30.85
C PRO A 59 -23.74 8.39 -31.06
N ALA A 60 -23.40 7.75 -32.18
CA ALA A 60 -22.26 7.98 -33.08
C ALA A 60 -20.85 8.31 -32.54
N ALA A 61 -19.90 7.49 -33.00
CA ALA A 61 -18.45 7.62 -32.82
C ALA A 61 -17.84 8.93 -33.37
N VAL A 62 -16.79 9.39 -32.68
CA VAL A 62 -15.57 9.90 -33.29
C VAL A 62 -14.39 9.17 -32.63
N GLY A 63 -13.45 8.66 -33.42
CA GLY A 63 -12.22 8.03 -32.94
C GLY A 63 -10.97 8.81 -33.34
N VAL A 64 -9.80 8.29 -32.94
CA VAL A 64 -8.44 8.79 -33.29
C VAL A 64 -8.05 10.13 -32.66
N ALA A 65 -7.45 10.08 -31.46
CA ALA A 65 -6.67 11.19 -30.87
C ALA A 65 -5.65 10.71 -29.79
N ALA A 66 -4.95 9.59 -30.01
CA ALA A 66 -4.07 8.98 -29.00
C ALA A 66 -2.76 8.38 -29.55
N ALA A 67 -2.16 8.99 -30.58
CA ALA A 67 -0.92 8.49 -31.20
C ALA A 67 0.02 9.61 -31.74
N ALA A 68 -0.07 10.82 -31.19
CA ALA A 68 0.54 12.02 -31.80
C ALA A 68 1.77 12.60 -31.06
N SER A 69 2.16 12.05 -29.91
CA SER A 69 3.19 12.66 -29.05
C SER A 69 4.64 12.21 -29.31
N TYR A 70 4.85 11.14 -30.09
CA TYR A 70 6.17 10.47 -30.19
C TYR A 70 7.04 10.92 -31.38
N TYR A 71 6.46 11.57 -32.40
CA TYR A 71 7.14 11.84 -33.69
C TYR A 71 7.62 13.29 -33.90
N ALA A 72 7.50 14.17 -32.89
CA ALA A 72 7.78 15.59 -33.03
C ALA A 72 9.18 16.04 -32.55
N TYR A 73 10.03 15.14 -32.03
CA TYR A 73 11.33 15.50 -31.42
C TYR A 73 12.58 15.15 -32.28
N GLN A 74 12.43 14.91 -33.57
CA GLN A 74 13.55 14.73 -34.50
C GLN A 74 13.39 15.51 -35.81
N ARG A 75 13.45 16.86 -35.74
CA ARG A 75 13.75 17.69 -36.93
C ARG A 75 14.19 19.14 -36.61
N THR A 76 15.44 19.31 -36.19
CA THR A 76 16.17 20.59 -36.23
C THR A 76 17.61 20.38 -36.69
N GLY A 77 17.90 20.74 -37.94
CA GLY A 77 19.22 20.61 -38.58
C GLY A 77 19.14 20.96 -40.07
N GLN A 78 20.05 21.82 -40.53
CA GLN A 78 20.16 22.35 -41.92
C GLN A 78 21.36 21.69 -42.66
N PRO A 79 21.70 22.03 -43.93
CA PRO A 79 21.06 22.88 -44.95
C PRO A 79 20.73 22.13 -46.28
N ALA A 80 20.67 22.83 -47.43
CA ALA A 80 20.12 22.37 -48.73
C ALA A 80 21.16 22.27 -49.88
N PHE A 81 20.65 22.15 -51.14
CA PHE A 81 21.29 22.21 -52.50
C PHE A 81 21.27 20.88 -53.33
N PRO A 82 21.21 20.91 -54.69
CA PRO A 82 20.02 20.34 -55.38
C PRO A 82 20.25 19.46 -56.65
N ALA A 83 19.13 18.93 -57.19
CA ALA A 83 18.93 18.32 -58.54
C ALA A 83 19.63 16.96 -58.81
N SER A 84 19.12 16.03 -59.64
CA SER A 84 17.85 15.89 -60.40
C SER A 84 17.27 14.45 -60.21
N ASP A 85 16.60 13.67 -61.08
CA ASP A 85 16.21 13.72 -62.52
C ASP A 85 14.98 12.80 -62.83
N ALA A 86 14.78 12.40 -64.09
CA ALA A 86 13.71 11.54 -64.64
C ALA A 86 13.83 10.03 -64.23
N SER A 87 12.85 9.12 -64.43
CA SER A 87 11.92 8.97 -65.58
C SER A 87 10.77 7.95 -65.35
N ALA A 88 9.79 7.95 -66.28
CA ALA A 88 8.70 6.96 -66.52
C ALA A 88 7.65 6.71 -65.39
N GLN A 89 6.32 6.64 -65.60
CA GLN A 89 5.44 5.98 -66.60
C GLN A 89 5.32 4.43 -66.46
N VAL A 90 4.15 3.77 -66.57
CA VAL A 90 2.72 4.19 -66.46
C VAL A 90 1.79 2.94 -66.33
N GLN A 91 0.53 3.14 -65.92
CA GLN A 91 -0.64 2.23 -66.06
C GLN A 91 -0.78 0.91 -65.26
N SER A 92 -1.99 0.83 -64.69
CA SER A 92 -2.77 -0.28 -64.14
C SER A 92 -2.85 -1.60 -64.93
N ARG A 93 -3.07 -2.70 -64.21
CA ARG A 93 -4.26 -3.58 -64.37
C ARG A 93 -4.46 -4.47 -63.13
N GLY A 94 -5.69 -4.93 -62.90
CA GLY A 94 -6.02 -5.92 -61.89
C GLY A 94 -6.65 -7.17 -62.52
N HIS A 95 -6.68 -8.29 -61.78
CA HIS A 95 -7.36 -9.53 -62.18
C HIS A 95 -8.03 -10.20 -60.99
N ALA A 96 -9.03 -11.03 -61.29
CA ALA A 96 -9.79 -11.83 -60.34
C ALA A 96 -10.11 -13.21 -60.95
N THR A 97 -10.63 -14.10 -60.11
CA THR A 97 -11.30 -15.39 -60.44
C THR A 97 -10.51 -16.45 -61.23
N ALA A 98 -10.36 -17.61 -60.60
CA ALA A 98 -10.45 -18.93 -61.24
C ALA A 98 -11.27 -19.84 -60.31
N ALA A 99 -12.05 -20.76 -60.85
CA ALA A 99 -12.96 -21.61 -60.07
C ALA A 99 -13.25 -22.96 -60.74
N ALA A 100 -13.74 -23.90 -59.93
CA ALA A 100 -14.40 -25.16 -60.30
C ALA A 100 -13.56 -26.23 -61.04
N THR A 101 -13.24 -27.29 -60.30
CA THR A 101 -13.16 -28.67 -60.81
C THR A 101 -13.72 -29.58 -59.71
N ALA A 102 -14.30 -30.73 -60.05
CA ALA A 102 -15.40 -31.30 -59.24
C ALA A 102 -15.44 -32.84 -59.17
N TYR A 103 -16.36 -33.31 -58.32
CA TYR A 103 -16.85 -34.69 -58.13
C TYR A 103 -15.97 -35.69 -57.37
N SER A 104 -16.41 -35.99 -56.15
CA SER A 104 -16.51 -37.37 -55.66
C SER A 104 -17.72 -37.45 -54.72
N GLU A 105 -18.70 -38.29 -55.05
CA GLU A 105 -19.82 -38.59 -54.17
C GLU A 105 -19.43 -39.72 -53.22
N PHE A 106 -19.90 -39.68 -51.97
CA PHE A 106 -20.11 -40.89 -51.19
C PHE A 106 -21.45 -40.81 -50.46
N THR A 107 -22.21 -41.92 -50.53
CA THR A 107 -23.63 -41.96 -50.20
C THR A 107 -23.90 -42.24 -48.72
N THR A 108 -25.11 -41.84 -48.29
CA THR A 108 -25.58 -41.98 -46.91
C THR A 108 -25.81 -43.44 -46.50
N SER A 109 -25.44 -43.78 -45.26
CA SER A 109 -26.00 -44.91 -44.51
C SER A 109 -26.35 -44.46 -43.09
N PRO A 110 -27.64 -44.42 -42.68
CA PRO A 110 -28.02 -44.11 -41.30
C PRO A 110 -27.91 -45.36 -40.43
N ILE A 111 -26.94 -45.39 -39.50
CA ILE A 111 -26.74 -46.49 -38.56
C ILE A 111 -26.95 -46.03 -37.12
N GLY A 112 -27.60 -46.90 -36.34
CA GLY A 112 -28.03 -46.82 -34.94
C GLY A 112 -27.29 -45.86 -34.01
N VAL A 113 -28.09 -45.18 -33.18
CA VAL A 113 -27.63 -44.47 -31.98
C VAL A 113 -26.94 -45.45 -31.03
N HIS A 114 -25.66 -45.22 -30.76
CA HIS A 114 -25.02 -45.64 -29.52
C HIS A 114 -24.71 -44.40 -28.68
N SER A 115 -25.12 -44.43 -27.41
CA SER A 115 -24.99 -43.32 -26.47
C SER A 115 -23.72 -43.44 -25.63
N SER A 116 -22.63 -42.83 -26.09
CA SER A 116 -21.49 -42.47 -25.24
C SER A 116 -20.79 -41.21 -25.76
N ASP A 117 -20.04 -40.55 -24.88
CA ASP A 117 -18.97 -39.60 -25.20
C ASP A 117 -19.35 -38.31 -25.96
N VAL A 118 -20.21 -37.50 -25.34
CA VAL A 118 -20.10 -36.04 -25.43
C VAL A 118 -19.30 -35.55 -24.22
N PRO A 119 -18.05 -35.08 -24.38
CA PRO A 119 -17.25 -34.58 -23.26
C PRO A 119 -17.93 -33.42 -22.52
N GLU A 120 -17.76 -33.39 -21.21
CA GLU A 120 -18.50 -32.46 -20.35
C GLU A 120 -18.04 -31.00 -20.55
N ALA A 121 -19.04 -30.12 -20.73
CA ALA A 121 -18.92 -28.67 -20.94
C ALA A 121 -18.22 -28.20 -22.25
N VAL A 122 -19.04 -27.60 -23.12
CA VAL A 122 -18.63 -26.79 -24.28
C VAL A 122 -19.34 -25.45 -24.21
N ARG A 123 -18.62 -24.33 -24.36
CA ARG A 123 -19.22 -22.99 -24.45
C ARG A 123 -19.44 -22.62 -25.91
N LYS A 124 -20.70 -22.32 -26.27
CA LYS A 124 -21.05 -21.83 -27.61
C LYS A 124 -20.66 -20.36 -27.75
N ALA A 125 -19.77 -20.05 -28.68
CA ALA A 125 -19.43 -18.67 -29.07
C ALA A 125 -20.08 -18.33 -30.41
N LEU A 126 -20.58 -17.11 -30.56
CA LEU A 126 -21.13 -16.61 -31.82
C LEU A 126 -20.04 -15.79 -32.54
N ILE A 127 -19.51 -16.33 -33.63
CA ILE A 127 -18.58 -15.63 -34.51
C ILE A 127 -19.39 -14.94 -35.60
N VAL A 128 -19.09 -13.67 -35.85
CA VAL A 128 -19.72 -12.84 -36.88
C VAL A 128 -18.68 -12.51 -37.93
N GLU A 129 -18.78 -13.12 -39.10
CA GLU A 129 -17.81 -12.95 -40.18
C GLU A 129 -18.53 -12.88 -41.53
N GLN A 130 -18.13 -11.92 -42.38
CA GLN A 130 -18.68 -11.68 -43.73
C GLN A 130 -20.23 -11.63 -43.81
N GLY A 131 -20.89 -11.20 -42.73
CA GLY A 131 -22.35 -11.09 -42.64
C GLY A 131 -23.08 -12.38 -42.26
N GLN A 132 -22.35 -13.47 -41.97
CA GLN A 132 -22.90 -14.72 -41.47
C GLN A 132 -22.60 -14.93 -39.97
N LEU A 133 -23.43 -15.75 -39.33
CA LEU A 133 -23.36 -16.08 -37.90
C LEU A 133 -22.97 -17.56 -37.72
N PHE A 134 -21.77 -17.82 -37.20
CA PHE A 134 -21.27 -19.16 -36.95
C PHE A 134 -21.27 -19.46 -35.45
N THR A 135 -21.73 -20.65 -35.04
CA THR A 135 -21.62 -21.10 -33.65
C THR A 135 -20.37 -21.96 -33.47
N ALA A 136 -19.30 -21.35 -32.97
CA ALA A 136 -18.08 -22.07 -32.61
C ALA A 136 -18.24 -22.79 -31.26
N GLN A 137 -17.62 -23.97 -31.16
CA GLN A 137 -17.54 -24.75 -29.92
C GLN A 137 -16.19 -24.45 -29.25
N ILE A 138 -16.22 -23.77 -28.10
CA ILE A 138 -15.03 -23.60 -27.25
C ILE A 138 -15.03 -24.73 -26.21
N PRO A 139 -14.00 -25.60 -26.18
CA PRO A 139 -13.86 -26.61 -25.12
C PRO A 139 -13.77 -25.94 -23.74
N ALA A 140 -14.52 -26.44 -22.76
CA ALA A 140 -14.24 -26.07 -21.37
C ALA A 140 -12.86 -26.63 -20.98
N GLY A 141 -12.14 -25.90 -20.12
CA GLY A 141 -10.74 -26.17 -19.78
C GLY A 141 -9.74 -25.26 -20.51
N GLN A 142 -10.12 -24.57 -21.60
CA GLN A 142 -9.33 -23.45 -22.11
C GLN A 142 -9.39 -22.26 -21.12
N PRO A 143 -8.25 -21.74 -20.62
CA PRO A 143 -8.23 -20.58 -19.74
C PRO A 143 -8.87 -19.33 -20.35
N ILE A 144 -9.64 -18.59 -19.55
CA ILE A 144 -10.29 -17.35 -20.00
C ILE A 144 -9.19 -16.36 -20.34
N SER A 145 -9.07 -16.00 -21.62
CA SER A 145 -7.96 -15.18 -22.09
C SER A 145 -8.38 -14.19 -23.17
N LYS A 146 -7.63 -13.09 -23.27
CA LYS A 146 -7.90 -11.97 -24.17
C LYS A 146 -6.58 -11.30 -24.57
N GLU A 147 -6.41 -11.07 -25.88
CA GLU A 147 -5.34 -10.22 -26.40
C GLU A 147 -5.52 -8.76 -25.99
N THR A 148 -4.43 -8.11 -25.59
CA THR A 148 -4.38 -6.68 -25.27
C THR A 148 -3.38 -5.96 -26.15
N ASP A 149 -3.81 -4.78 -26.63
CA ASP A 149 -3.08 -3.87 -27.53
C ASP A 149 -1.66 -3.50 -27.08
N SER A 150 -1.43 -3.46 -25.77
CA SER A 150 -0.24 -2.89 -25.14
C SER A 150 0.48 -3.84 -24.18
N SER A 151 -0.10 -5.01 -23.87
CA SER A 151 0.45 -5.96 -22.89
C SER A 151 0.26 -7.44 -23.25
N GLY A 152 0.01 -7.76 -24.52
CA GLY A 152 -0.09 -9.13 -25.03
C GLY A 152 -1.31 -9.91 -24.50
N ARG A 153 -1.24 -11.24 -24.54
CA ARG A 153 -2.31 -12.13 -24.10
C ARG A 153 -2.44 -12.14 -22.58
N LYS A 154 -3.51 -11.56 -22.04
CA LYS A 154 -3.88 -11.76 -20.64
C LYS A 154 -4.64 -13.07 -20.49
N VAL A 155 -4.25 -13.87 -19.50
CA VAL A 155 -4.84 -15.17 -19.18
C VAL A 155 -5.31 -15.12 -17.72
N LEU A 156 -6.54 -15.57 -17.48
CA LEU A 156 -7.08 -15.84 -16.15
C LEU A 156 -7.09 -17.36 -15.94
N GLU A 157 -6.03 -17.82 -15.30
CA GLU A 157 -5.78 -19.20 -14.87
C GLU A 157 -5.31 -19.14 -13.42
N MET A 158 -5.60 -20.19 -12.64
CA MET A 158 -5.16 -20.26 -11.24
C MET A 158 -3.64 -20.44 -11.21
N LEU A 159 -2.93 -19.55 -10.50
CA LEU A 159 -1.49 -19.68 -10.33
C LEU A 159 -1.16 -20.96 -9.55
N THR A 160 -0.10 -21.67 -9.95
CA THR A 160 0.49 -22.71 -9.09
C THR A 160 1.25 -22.08 -7.91
N PRO A 161 1.55 -22.80 -6.81
CA PRO A 161 2.33 -22.26 -5.69
C PRO A 161 3.70 -21.69 -6.09
N GLU A 162 4.33 -22.25 -7.12
CA GLU A 162 5.59 -21.79 -7.70
C GLU A 162 5.40 -20.48 -8.48
N GLN A 163 4.32 -20.37 -9.27
CA GLN A 163 3.97 -19.14 -9.99
C GLN A 163 3.53 -18.02 -9.04
N ALA A 164 2.78 -18.37 -7.98
CA ALA A 164 2.42 -17.46 -6.89
C ALA A 164 3.67 -16.95 -6.17
N THR A 165 4.62 -17.84 -5.86
CA THR A 165 5.94 -17.47 -5.31
C THR A 165 6.73 -16.57 -6.25
N ALA A 166 6.82 -16.90 -7.55
CA ALA A 166 7.49 -16.04 -8.53
C ALA A 166 6.85 -14.65 -8.61
N ARG A 167 5.52 -14.57 -8.49
CA ARG A 167 4.76 -13.32 -8.49
C ARG A 167 4.95 -12.50 -7.20
N LEU A 168 5.07 -13.14 -6.03
CA LEU A 168 5.48 -12.47 -4.79
C LEU A 168 6.89 -11.88 -4.92
N ARG A 169 7.83 -12.65 -5.46
CA ARG A 169 9.23 -12.25 -5.64
C ARG A 169 9.49 -11.33 -6.85
N THR A 170 8.46 -10.89 -7.58
CA THR A 170 8.64 -10.09 -8.82
C THR A 170 9.18 -8.69 -8.54
N ASN A 171 8.75 -8.08 -7.43
CA ASN A 171 9.15 -6.73 -7.01
C ASN A 171 9.83 -6.74 -5.63
N GLU A 172 10.50 -7.83 -5.26
CA GLU A 172 11.25 -7.87 -4.00
C GLU A 172 12.66 -7.29 -4.20
N GLU A 173 13.09 -6.43 -3.29
CA GLU A 173 14.44 -5.89 -3.24
C GLU A 173 15.01 -6.03 -1.83
N SER A 174 16.31 -6.27 -1.73
CA SER A 174 17.02 -6.38 -0.45
C SER A 174 18.42 -5.80 -0.60
N TYR A 175 18.85 -5.01 0.36
CA TYR A 175 20.11 -4.28 0.32
C TYR A 175 20.90 -4.46 1.61
N LEU A 176 22.17 -4.83 1.50
CA LEU A 176 23.12 -4.83 2.61
C LEU A 176 23.72 -3.43 2.75
N VAL A 177 23.63 -2.87 3.95
CA VAL A 177 24.09 -1.51 4.26
C VAL A 177 25.45 -1.58 4.95
N GLY A 178 26.50 -1.69 4.14
CA GLY A 178 27.89 -1.66 4.57
C GLY A 178 28.40 -0.29 5.01
N ARG A 179 27.53 0.63 5.46
CA ARG A 179 27.92 1.96 5.96
C ARG A 179 28.54 1.92 7.37
N GLY A 180 28.16 0.91 8.17
CA GLY A 180 28.76 0.64 9.49
C GLY A 180 28.18 1.44 10.65
N GLU A 181 27.24 2.36 10.42
CA GLU A 181 26.58 3.15 11.46
C GLU A 181 25.07 2.93 11.49
N GLY A 182 24.63 1.97 12.31
CA GLY A 182 23.25 1.82 12.74
C GLY A 182 22.38 0.89 11.89
N VAL A 183 22.41 0.95 10.56
CA VAL A 183 21.64 0.05 9.69
C VAL A 183 22.55 -0.92 8.96
N VAL A 184 22.13 -2.18 8.87
CA VAL A 184 22.91 -3.28 8.26
C VAL A 184 22.22 -3.96 7.09
N ARG A 185 20.89 -3.94 7.02
CA ARG A 185 20.08 -4.46 5.92
C ARG A 185 18.76 -3.70 5.84
N TYR A 186 18.18 -3.57 4.64
CA TYR A 186 16.75 -3.33 4.49
C TYR A 186 16.17 -4.17 3.34
N ASP A 187 14.91 -4.55 3.49
CA ASP A 187 14.12 -5.36 2.54
C ASP A 187 12.84 -4.61 2.15
N VAL A 188 12.43 -4.72 0.88
CA VAL A 188 11.23 -4.09 0.31
C VAL A 188 10.47 -5.08 -0.58
N VAL A 189 9.14 -4.98 -0.64
CA VAL A 189 8.31 -5.62 -1.68
C VAL A 189 7.07 -4.77 -2.02
N GLN A 190 6.62 -4.82 -3.28
CA GLN A 190 5.34 -4.25 -3.73
C GLN A 190 4.47 -5.29 -4.47
N ILE A 191 3.23 -5.52 -4.01
CA ILE A 191 2.25 -6.40 -4.68
C ILE A 191 1.01 -5.61 -5.15
N PRO A 192 0.84 -5.38 -6.47
CA PRO A 192 -0.25 -4.57 -7.00
C PRO A 192 -1.60 -5.29 -6.91
N SER A 193 -2.61 -4.55 -6.45
CA SER A 193 -4.05 -4.81 -6.51
C SER A 193 -4.74 -3.91 -7.53
N ASN A 194 -4.30 -2.65 -7.64
CA ASN A 194 -4.66 -1.72 -8.70
C ASN A 194 -3.86 -1.99 -10.00
N ASN A 195 -4.17 -1.27 -11.08
CA ASN A 195 -3.35 -1.29 -12.30
C ASN A 195 -3.44 0.07 -13.06
N PRO A 196 -2.38 0.90 -13.06
CA PRO A 196 -1.13 0.73 -12.32
C PRO A 196 -1.36 0.65 -10.80
N ILE A 197 -0.33 0.19 -10.07
CA ILE A 197 -0.31 0.29 -8.60
C ILE A 197 -0.48 1.77 -8.20
N GLU A 198 -1.21 2.05 -7.12
CA GLU A 198 -1.32 3.40 -6.57
C GLU A 198 -0.27 3.63 -5.46
N ASP A 199 0.13 2.58 -4.72
CA ASP A 199 1.27 2.60 -3.79
C ASP A 199 2.61 2.94 -4.45
N ASP A 200 3.48 3.66 -3.72
CA ASP A 200 4.88 3.91 -4.09
C ASP A 200 5.83 3.91 -2.88
N HIS A 201 7.14 3.86 -3.10
CA HIS A 201 8.15 3.82 -2.01
C HIS A 201 9.45 4.57 -2.35
N VAL A 202 10.27 4.87 -1.33
CA VAL A 202 11.60 5.49 -1.50
C VAL A 202 12.58 5.15 -0.37
N GLU A 203 13.83 4.89 -0.75
CA GLU A 203 14.96 4.69 0.18
C GLU A 203 16.11 5.61 -0.24
N LYS A 204 16.73 6.31 0.71
CA LYS A 204 17.84 7.22 0.40
C LYS A 204 18.80 7.40 1.57
N ILE A 205 20.10 7.27 1.29
CA ILE A 205 21.18 7.61 2.24
C ILE A 205 21.88 8.86 1.73
N VAL A 206 22.06 9.84 2.61
CA VAL A 206 22.73 11.13 2.36
C VAL A 206 23.91 11.24 3.33
N GLU A 207 25.13 11.15 2.80
CA GLU A 207 26.35 11.35 3.59
C GLU A 207 26.47 12.83 3.98
N VAL A 208 26.52 13.12 5.28
CA VAL A 208 26.51 14.48 5.83
C VAL A 208 27.96 14.99 5.94
N PRO A 209 28.34 16.09 5.24
CA PRO A 209 29.70 16.61 5.30
C PRO A 209 30.08 17.11 6.70
N ASN A 210 31.34 16.93 7.09
CA ASN A 210 31.84 17.17 8.46
C ASN A 210 31.69 18.63 8.94
N THR A 211 31.64 19.60 8.03
CA THR A 211 31.31 21.01 8.32
C THR A 211 29.87 21.22 8.78
N THR A 212 29.01 20.20 8.63
CA THR A 212 27.61 20.12 9.08
C THR A 212 27.46 19.25 10.34
N ALA A 213 28.56 18.80 10.94
CA ALA A 213 28.54 17.81 12.02
C ALA A 213 29.77 17.94 12.93
N ALA A 214 29.88 19.03 13.71
CA ALA A 214 30.98 19.26 14.65
C ALA A 214 31.24 18.02 15.53
N ALA A 215 32.43 17.43 15.46
CA ALA A 215 32.71 16.10 16.01
C ALA A 215 33.39 16.18 17.38
N THR A 216 32.74 15.63 18.41
CA THR A 216 33.30 15.43 19.75
C THR A 216 34.31 14.28 19.82
N ASP A 217 34.02 13.18 19.12
CA ASP A 217 34.65 11.87 19.37
C ASP A 217 35.56 11.39 18.23
N GLY A 218 36.01 12.30 17.36
CA GLY A 218 36.90 11.99 16.23
C GLY A 218 36.26 11.16 15.09
N LYS A 219 35.00 10.71 15.21
CA LYS A 219 34.24 10.10 14.10
C LYS A 219 34.10 11.09 12.94
N THR A 220 34.51 10.66 11.74
CA THR A 220 34.77 11.54 10.58
C THR A 220 33.70 11.50 9.49
N LYS A 221 32.54 10.88 9.75
CA LYS A 221 31.34 10.88 8.88
C LYS A 221 30.08 10.77 9.75
N ALA A 222 28.93 11.05 9.15
CA ALA A 222 27.60 10.65 9.62
C ALA A 222 26.66 10.55 8.41
N ASP A 223 25.70 9.63 8.46
CA ASP A 223 24.66 9.46 7.45
C ASP A 223 23.28 9.90 7.95
N TRP A 224 22.54 10.59 7.09
CA TRP A 224 21.09 10.73 7.15
C TRP A 224 20.45 9.68 6.26
N MET A 225 19.64 8.81 6.84
CA MET A 225 18.99 7.72 6.11
C MET A 225 17.48 7.88 6.15
N PHE A 226 16.83 7.66 5.02
CA PHE A 226 15.39 7.83 4.83
C PHE A 226 14.79 6.57 4.20
N TRP A 227 13.66 6.13 4.73
CA TRP A 227 12.79 5.11 4.12
C TRP A 227 11.36 5.61 4.17
N GLY A 228 10.60 5.49 3.09
CA GLY A 228 9.25 6.02 2.97
C GLY A 228 8.32 5.14 2.15
N VAL A 229 7.08 5.00 2.62
CA VAL A 229 5.98 4.37 1.89
C VAL A 229 4.85 5.36 1.67
N PHE A 230 4.23 5.29 0.50
CA PHE A 230 3.25 6.25 -0.01
C PHE A 230 2.02 5.50 -0.52
N ASP A 231 1.03 5.32 0.35
CA ASP A 231 -0.31 4.83 -0.01
C ASP A 231 -0.91 5.82 -1.01
N GLY A 232 -1.33 5.38 -2.19
CA GLY A 232 -1.87 6.26 -3.23
C GLY A 232 -3.34 6.01 -3.49
N HIS A 233 -4.11 7.05 -3.82
CA HIS A 233 -5.53 6.88 -4.11
C HIS A 233 -6.09 7.86 -5.14
N ALA A 234 -7.02 7.36 -5.94
CA ALA A 234 -7.65 8.08 -7.06
C ALA A 234 -6.65 8.55 -8.14
N GLY A 235 -5.50 7.87 -8.23
CA GLY A 235 -4.38 8.10 -9.13
C GLY A 235 -3.04 7.90 -8.43
N TRP A 236 -2.16 7.09 -9.03
CA TRP A 236 -0.75 6.90 -8.65
C TRP A 236 0.11 8.18 -8.72
N THR A 237 -0.40 9.28 -9.26
CA THR A 237 0.39 10.48 -9.59
C THR A 237 0.84 11.28 -8.37
N THR A 238 0.19 11.13 -7.22
CA THR A 238 0.63 11.81 -5.98
C THR A 238 1.75 11.03 -5.29
N SER A 239 1.56 9.73 -5.06
CA SER A 239 2.55 8.84 -4.42
C SER A 239 3.87 8.79 -5.20
N ALA A 240 3.82 8.66 -6.52
CA ALA A 240 4.99 8.77 -7.41
C ALA A 240 5.72 10.13 -7.29
N LYS A 241 4.97 11.22 -7.13
CA LYS A 241 5.55 12.55 -6.90
C LYS A 241 6.25 12.64 -5.54
N LEU A 242 5.73 11.97 -4.51
CA LEU A 242 6.36 11.90 -3.19
C LEU A 242 7.66 11.11 -3.22
N ARG A 243 7.69 9.91 -3.84
CA ARG A 243 8.92 9.14 -4.10
C ARG A 243 10.02 10.02 -4.67
N GLU A 244 9.69 10.80 -5.70
CA GLU A 244 10.67 11.58 -6.45
C GLU A 244 11.14 12.85 -5.73
N THR A 245 10.35 13.43 -4.81
CA THR A 245 10.63 14.78 -4.29
C THR A 245 10.54 14.99 -2.78
N LEU A 246 9.84 14.15 -2.01
CA LEU A 246 9.61 14.40 -0.58
C LEU A 246 10.92 14.43 0.23
N VAL A 247 11.79 13.43 0.04
CA VAL A 247 13.09 13.36 0.72
C VAL A 247 13.95 14.59 0.40
N SER A 248 13.92 15.08 -0.84
CA SER A 248 14.67 16.26 -1.27
C SER A 248 14.18 17.56 -0.60
N TYR A 249 12.88 17.69 -0.31
CA TYR A 249 12.33 18.85 0.39
C TYR A 249 12.67 18.75 1.88
N VAL A 250 12.49 17.59 2.51
CA VAL A 250 12.83 17.36 3.93
C VAL A 250 14.33 17.54 4.18
N ALA A 251 15.20 16.92 3.37
CA ALA A 251 16.66 17.04 3.50
C ALA A 251 17.17 18.47 3.29
N ARG A 252 16.50 19.28 2.45
CA ARG A 252 16.83 20.70 2.28
C ARG A 252 16.56 21.49 3.55
N GLU A 253 15.39 21.35 4.16
CA GLU A 253 15.05 22.07 5.40
C GLU A 253 15.90 21.58 6.58
N LEU A 254 16.20 20.27 6.66
CA LEU A 254 17.15 19.72 7.64
C LEU A 254 18.56 20.33 7.48
N ASN A 255 19.09 20.37 6.26
CA ASN A 255 20.40 20.99 5.96
C ASN A 255 20.45 22.49 6.32
N VAL A 256 19.35 23.22 6.20
CA VAL A 256 19.25 24.59 6.74
C VAL A 256 19.31 24.58 8.26
N THR A 257 18.44 23.81 8.92
CA THR A 257 18.34 23.75 10.39
C THR A 257 19.66 23.33 11.07
N TYR A 258 20.37 22.33 10.55
CA TYR A 258 21.66 21.90 11.11
C TYR A 258 22.74 22.97 10.91
N LYS A 259 22.81 23.63 9.74
CA LYS A 259 23.75 24.74 9.51
C LYS A 259 23.46 25.94 10.39
N THR A 260 22.19 26.24 10.67
CA THR A 260 21.82 27.28 11.63
C THR A 260 22.26 26.92 13.04
N ALA A 261 22.08 25.68 13.49
CA ALA A 261 22.54 25.24 14.82
C ALA A 261 24.05 25.44 15.00
N LEU A 262 24.86 25.02 14.03
CA LEU A 262 26.33 25.10 14.06
C LEU A 262 26.88 26.53 13.96
N SER A 263 26.02 27.53 13.70
CA SER A 263 26.41 28.95 13.73
C SER A 263 26.39 29.55 15.15
N ASP A 264 25.77 28.87 16.13
CA ASP A 264 25.92 29.17 17.55
C ASP A 264 27.08 28.34 18.13
N PRO A 265 28.17 28.95 18.63
CA PRO A 265 29.28 28.22 19.27
C PRO A 265 28.89 27.36 20.48
N LYS A 266 27.65 27.47 20.99
CA LYS A 266 27.10 26.66 22.09
C LYS A 266 26.34 25.42 21.62
N LEU A 267 26.04 25.29 20.32
CA LEU A 267 25.21 24.21 19.76
C LEU A 267 26.01 23.36 18.77
N THR A 268 26.18 22.08 19.09
CA THR A 268 26.77 21.07 18.20
C THR A 268 25.72 20.33 17.34
N PHE A 269 24.43 20.53 17.65
CA PHE A 269 23.28 19.86 17.04
C PHE A 269 22.02 20.73 17.21
N PRO A 270 21.04 20.70 16.27
CA PRO A 270 19.76 21.37 16.46
C PRO A 270 18.93 20.73 17.58
N SER A 271 17.97 21.48 18.14
CA SER A 271 16.99 20.90 19.07
C SER A 271 16.01 19.98 18.36
N ALA A 272 15.49 18.96 19.04
CA ALA A 272 14.52 18.01 18.48
C ALA A 272 13.31 18.73 17.84
N ALA A 273 12.77 19.76 18.50
CA ALA A 273 11.66 20.57 17.97
C ALA A 273 12.02 21.32 16.66
N ALA A 274 13.29 21.71 16.46
CA ALA A 274 13.73 22.34 15.22
C ALA A 274 13.91 21.31 14.08
N VAL A 275 14.33 20.08 14.40
CA VAL A 275 14.37 18.95 13.45
C VAL A 275 12.95 18.58 13.01
N ASP A 276 12.03 18.43 13.96
CA ASP A 276 10.63 18.09 13.70
C ASP A 276 9.94 19.20 12.88
N ALA A 277 10.20 20.47 13.20
CA ALA A 277 9.71 21.61 12.42
C ALA A 277 10.27 21.63 10.99
N ALA A 278 11.53 21.25 10.77
CA ALA A 278 12.13 21.16 9.45
C ALA A 278 11.47 20.06 8.59
N ILE A 279 11.22 18.88 9.17
CA ILE A 279 10.52 17.78 8.49
C ILE A 279 9.09 18.22 8.13
N LYS A 280 8.32 18.76 9.10
CA LYS A 280 6.97 19.29 8.87
C LYS A 280 6.94 20.33 7.75
N LYS A 281 7.88 21.29 7.78
CA LYS A 281 8.02 22.33 6.75
C LYS A 281 8.29 21.71 5.37
N GLY A 282 9.16 20.71 5.28
CA GLY A 282 9.42 19.96 4.05
C GLY A 282 8.15 19.36 3.44
N PHE A 283 7.31 18.73 4.28
CA PHE A 283 6.00 18.18 3.87
C PHE A 283 5.05 19.28 3.35
N VAL A 284 4.72 20.28 4.18
CA VAL A 284 3.71 21.30 3.77
C VAL A 284 4.18 22.19 2.62
N THR A 285 5.48 22.41 2.45
CA THR A 285 6.03 23.15 1.30
C THR A 285 5.85 22.38 -0.01
N LEU A 286 5.99 21.04 0.01
CA LEU A 286 5.77 20.21 -1.17
C LEU A 286 4.27 20.11 -1.49
N ASP A 287 3.41 19.96 -0.48
CA ASP A 287 1.96 19.91 -0.68
C ASP A 287 1.39 21.25 -1.19
N ASP A 288 1.89 22.40 -0.73
CA ASP A 288 1.48 23.69 -1.28
C ASP A 288 1.88 23.86 -2.76
N GLU A 289 3.07 23.39 -3.17
CA GLU A 289 3.42 23.39 -4.59
C GLU A 289 2.54 22.44 -5.41
N ILE A 290 2.27 21.24 -4.89
CA ILE A 290 1.40 20.25 -5.53
C ILE A 290 -0.01 20.82 -5.68
N THR A 291 -0.57 21.46 -4.65
CA THR A 291 -1.98 21.85 -4.59
C THR A 291 -2.22 23.27 -5.10
N HIS A 292 -1.56 24.29 -4.56
CA HIS A 292 -1.76 25.69 -4.97
C HIS A 292 -0.81 26.11 -6.10
N GLY A 293 0.45 25.68 -6.05
CA GLY A 293 1.46 25.98 -7.08
C GLY A 293 1.06 25.45 -8.46
N SER A 294 0.47 24.26 -8.55
CA SER A 294 -0.08 23.70 -9.79
C SER A 294 -1.21 24.56 -10.37
N VAL A 295 -2.16 25.00 -9.54
CA VAL A 295 -3.25 25.89 -9.96
C VAL A 295 -2.74 27.23 -10.45
N GLN A 296 -1.75 27.84 -9.78
CA GLN A 296 -1.12 29.08 -10.25
C GLN A 296 -0.47 28.90 -11.63
N LYS A 297 0.25 27.78 -11.85
CA LYS A 297 0.84 27.41 -13.15
C LYS A 297 -0.24 27.30 -14.23
N VAL A 298 -1.37 26.62 -13.94
CA VAL A 298 -2.51 26.47 -14.87
C VAL A 298 -3.20 27.80 -15.19
N LEU A 299 -3.57 28.59 -14.18
CA LEU A 299 -4.30 29.85 -14.37
C LEU A 299 -3.45 30.90 -15.11
N LYS A 300 -2.12 30.86 -14.94
CA LYS A 300 -1.19 31.68 -15.73
C LYS A 300 -1.04 31.20 -17.18
N ALA A 301 -1.03 29.88 -17.42
CA ALA A 301 -0.87 29.31 -18.75
C ALA A 301 -2.16 29.28 -19.58
N GLN A 302 -3.33 29.34 -18.93
CA GLN A 302 -4.67 29.25 -19.53
C GLN A 302 -4.88 28.03 -20.46
N SER A 303 -4.11 26.95 -20.23
CA SER A 303 -4.00 25.80 -21.13
C SER A 303 -4.56 24.54 -20.49
N LYS A 304 -5.48 23.87 -21.21
CA LYS A 304 -5.99 22.55 -20.82
C LYS A 304 -4.91 21.46 -20.88
N THR A 305 -3.91 21.58 -21.76
CA THR A 305 -2.79 20.63 -21.81
C THR A 305 -1.95 20.72 -20.55
N VAL A 306 -1.58 21.94 -20.13
CA VAL A 306 -0.87 22.18 -18.86
C VAL A 306 -1.71 21.70 -17.68
N ALA A 307 -3.03 21.92 -17.70
CA ALA A 307 -3.93 21.43 -16.65
C ALA A 307 -4.00 19.90 -16.55
N ALA A 308 -3.89 19.17 -17.66
CA ALA A 308 -3.83 17.71 -17.64
C ALA A 308 -2.52 17.20 -17.05
N GLU A 309 -1.42 17.90 -17.35
CA GLU A 309 -0.06 17.55 -16.91
C GLU A 309 0.17 17.86 -15.42
N VAL A 310 -0.09 19.09 -14.96
CA VAL A 310 0.36 19.55 -13.63
C VAL A 310 -0.66 19.39 -12.51
N LEU A 311 -1.95 19.16 -12.81
CA LEU A 311 -2.97 18.96 -11.78
C LEU A 311 -3.12 17.50 -11.33
N ALA A 312 -2.54 16.52 -12.03
CA ALA A 312 -2.75 15.11 -11.68
C ALA A 312 -2.34 14.80 -10.22
N PRO A 313 -1.14 15.17 -9.72
CA PRO A 313 -0.77 14.99 -8.31
C PRO A 313 -1.59 15.80 -7.30
N ALA A 314 -2.36 16.80 -7.76
CA ALA A 314 -3.27 17.60 -6.93
C ALA A 314 -4.69 16.99 -6.86
N LEU A 315 -5.09 16.25 -7.91
CA LEU A 315 -6.43 15.67 -8.07
C LEU A 315 -6.50 14.21 -7.61
N SER A 316 -5.39 13.49 -7.62
CA SER A 316 -5.17 12.30 -6.79
C SER A 316 -4.69 12.69 -5.39
N GLY A 317 -4.68 11.74 -4.46
CA GLY A 317 -4.12 11.92 -3.12
C GLY A 317 -3.13 10.82 -2.76
N SER A 318 -2.40 11.01 -1.66
CA SER A 318 -1.50 9.99 -1.11
C SER A 318 -1.21 10.21 0.37
N CYS A 319 -1.25 9.14 1.16
CA CYS A 319 -0.67 9.11 2.50
C CYS A 319 0.87 9.08 2.40
N ALA A 320 1.55 9.53 3.45
CA ALA A 320 3.00 9.53 3.52
C ALA A 320 3.49 9.13 4.91
N LEU A 321 4.22 8.02 4.96
CA LEU A 321 4.92 7.57 6.15
C LEU A 321 6.42 7.57 5.84
N LEU A 322 7.11 8.64 6.25
CA LEU A 322 8.54 8.82 6.05
C LEU A 322 9.27 8.63 7.37
N SER A 323 10.27 7.75 7.38
CA SER A 323 11.25 7.68 8.46
C SER A 323 12.50 8.49 8.11
N PHE A 324 13.12 9.07 9.13
CA PHE A 324 14.40 9.76 9.08
C PHE A 324 15.27 9.27 10.24
N TYR A 325 16.37 8.59 9.93
CA TYR A 325 17.37 8.13 10.88
C TYR A 325 18.62 8.98 10.76
N ASP A 326 19.01 9.67 11.83
CA ASP A 326 20.31 10.30 11.95
C ASP A 326 21.26 9.35 12.68
N SER A 327 22.23 8.80 11.95
CA SER A 327 23.12 7.73 12.46
C SER A 327 24.05 8.15 13.60
N ARG A 328 24.36 9.45 13.73
CA ARG A 328 25.13 10.02 14.84
C ARG A 328 24.35 10.00 16.14
N SER A 329 23.12 10.51 16.12
CA SER A 329 22.22 10.54 17.28
C SER A 329 21.59 9.17 17.57
N GLN A 330 21.49 8.32 16.55
CA GLN A 330 20.71 7.08 16.51
C GLN A 330 19.23 7.31 16.83
N GLU A 331 18.71 8.52 16.57
CA GLU A 331 17.29 8.83 16.66
C GLU A 331 16.61 8.54 15.32
N LEU A 332 15.56 7.71 15.38
CA LEU A 332 14.60 7.54 14.30
C LEU A 332 13.41 8.48 14.52
N ARG A 333 13.11 9.31 13.53
CA ARG A 333 11.89 10.11 13.46
C ARG A 333 10.95 9.49 12.43
N VAL A 334 9.75 9.13 12.85
CA VAL A 334 8.67 8.67 11.96
C VAL A 334 7.67 9.80 11.79
N ALA A 335 7.63 10.36 10.58
CA ALA A 335 6.69 11.38 10.16
C ALA A 335 5.53 10.72 9.39
N CYS A 336 4.35 10.75 9.97
CA CYS A 336 3.14 10.09 9.46
C CYS A 336 2.09 11.14 9.07
N THR A 337 1.59 11.03 7.83
CA THR A 337 0.51 11.80 7.22
C THR A 337 -0.44 10.78 6.58
N GLY A 338 -1.51 10.38 7.28
CA GLY A 338 -2.45 9.35 6.83
C GLY A 338 -2.42 8.07 7.68
N ASP A 339 -2.82 6.94 7.12
CA ASP A 339 -3.08 5.66 7.82
C ASP A 339 -2.13 4.49 7.49
N SER A 340 -1.07 4.73 6.70
CA SER A 340 0.09 3.84 6.64
C SER A 340 0.84 3.83 7.99
N ARG A 341 1.31 2.65 8.45
CA ARG A 341 1.85 2.47 9.82
C ARG A 341 3.30 2.00 9.87
N ALA A 342 4.05 2.51 10.86
CA ALA A 342 5.38 2.00 11.24
C ALA A 342 5.34 1.31 12.60
N VAL A 343 6.04 0.20 12.76
CA VAL A 343 6.14 -0.57 14.02
C VAL A 343 7.59 -0.99 14.26
N LEU A 344 8.11 -0.67 15.45
CA LEU A 344 9.40 -1.13 15.97
C LEU A 344 9.24 -2.53 16.58
N GLY A 345 10.10 -3.46 16.17
CA GLY A 345 10.42 -4.67 16.91
C GLY A 345 11.71 -4.45 17.71
N ARG A 346 11.60 -4.41 19.05
CA ARG A 346 12.76 -4.38 19.96
C ARG A 346 12.80 -5.66 20.79
N ARG A 347 14.00 -6.20 21.05
CA ARG A 347 14.15 -7.40 21.89
C ARG A 347 14.18 -7.03 23.38
N GLY A 348 13.18 -7.47 24.13
CA GLY A 348 13.07 -7.31 25.57
C GLY A 348 14.00 -8.24 26.35
N ARG A 349 14.17 -7.97 27.65
CA ARG A 349 15.09 -8.70 28.57
C ARG A 349 14.74 -10.18 28.76
N SER A 350 13.54 -10.59 28.39
CA SER A 350 13.08 -11.99 28.35
C SER A 350 13.61 -12.79 27.15
N GLY A 351 14.25 -12.12 26.19
CA GLY A 351 14.62 -12.69 24.89
C GLY A 351 13.49 -12.64 23.84
N LYS A 352 12.26 -12.27 24.25
CA LYS A 352 11.14 -11.98 23.36
C LYS A 352 11.23 -10.59 22.74
N TRP A 353 10.49 -10.36 21.67
CA TRP A 353 10.28 -9.08 21.01
C TRP A 353 9.08 -8.33 21.62
N THR A 354 9.10 -7.01 21.52
CA THR A 354 7.98 -6.13 21.80
C THR A 354 7.59 -5.39 20.51
N ALA A 355 6.30 -5.25 20.26
CA ALA A 355 5.76 -4.52 19.12
C ALA A 355 5.35 -3.10 19.56
N THR A 356 6.09 -2.09 19.12
CA THR A 356 5.83 -0.68 19.48
C THR A 356 5.48 0.12 18.23
N ALA A 357 4.22 0.51 18.08
CA ALA A 357 3.80 1.37 16.97
C ALA A 357 4.49 2.75 17.07
N LEU A 358 5.12 3.18 15.99
CA LEU A 358 5.79 4.48 15.88
C LEU A 358 4.92 5.54 15.18
N SER A 359 3.73 5.14 14.70
CA SER A 359 2.70 6.05 14.22
C SER A 359 1.31 5.61 14.70
N VAL A 360 0.33 6.50 14.53
CA VAL A 360 -1.09 6.28 14.82
C VAL A 360 -1.83 6.60 13.53
N ASP A 361 -2.76 5.73 13.13
CA ASP A 361 -3.48 5.83 11.86
C ASP A 361 -4.37 7.08 11.84
N GLN A 362 -4.33 7.89 10.78
CA GLN A 362 -4.96 9.21 10.76
C GLN A 362 -6.17 9.19 9.83
N THR A 363 -7.32 8.71 10.31
CA THR A 363 -8.60 8.78 9.59
C THR A 363 -9.61 9.63 10.35
N GLY A 364 -10.73 9.98 9.72
CA GLY A 364 -11.86 10.61 10.42
C GLY A 364 -12.57 9.69 11.43
N GLY A 365 -12.14 8.42 11.58
CA GLY A 365 -12.53 7.51 12.65
C GLY A 365 -11.57 7.52 13.85
N THR A 366 -10.36 8.08 13.71
CA THR A 366 -9.38 8.17 14.79
C THR A 366 -9.77 9.28 15.76
N PRO A 367 -9.98 9.01 17.08
CA PRO A 367 -10.57 9.99 18.00
C PRO A 367 -9.81 11.32 18.15
N SER A 368 -8.48 11.31 18.04
CA SER A 368 -7.65 12.52 18.07
C SER A 368 -7.80 13.39 16.82
N GLU A 369 -8.00 12.76 15.65
CA GLU A 369 -8.19 13.45 14.38
C GLU A 369 -9.64 13.92 14.18
N ASP A 370 -10.64 13.15 14.64
CA ASP A 370 -12.03 13.62 14.74
C ASP A 370 -12.13 14.86 15.66
N ALA A 371 -11.48 14.81 16.83
CA ALA A 371 -11.41 15.94 17.76
C ALA A 371 -10.56 17.12 17.23
N ARG A 372 -9.62 16.87 16.31
CA ARG A 372 -8.92 17.91 15.54
C ARG A 372 -9.89 18.61 14.59
N LEU A 373 -10.52 17.83 13.72
CA LEU A 373 -11.40 18.30 12.66
C LEU A 373 -12.62 19.06 13.20
N ARG A 374 -13.25 18.58 14.28
CA ARG A 374 -14.38 19.30 14.93
C ARG A 374 -13.99 20.62 15.60
N ARG A 375 -12.71 20.81 15.94
CA ARG A 375 -12.18 22.06 16.50
C ARG A 375 -11.79 23.05 15.40
N GLU A 376 -11.28 22.54 14.28
CA GLU A 376 -10.92 23.35 13.09
C GLU A 376 -12.16 23.77 12.28
N HIS A 377 -13.22 22.96 12.30
CA HIS A 377 -14.50 23.22 11.60
C HIS A 377 -15.69 23.20 12.58
N PRO A 378 -15.84 24.24 13.44
CA PRO A 378 -16.99 24.36 14.35
C PRO A 378 -18.31 24.45 13.57
N ASP A 379 -19.40 23.94 14.16
CA ASP A 379 -20.75 23.89 13.58
C ASP A 379 -20.85 23.14 12.22
N GLU A 380 -19.91 22.23 11.96
CA GLU A 380 -19.90 21.34 10.80
C GLU A 380 -20.11 19.87 11.19
N PRO A 381 -21.39 19.42 11.41
CA PRO A 381 -21.68 18.05 11.87
C PRO A 381 -21.28 16.95 10.88
N TYR A 382 -20.94 17.31 9.64
CA TYR A 382 -20.51 16.41 8.57
C TYR A 382 -19.02 16.57 8.21
N VAL A 383 -18.21 17.25 9.05
CA VAL A 383 -16.75 17.34 8.87
C VAL A 383 -16.12 15.94 8.77
N THR A 384 -16.58 15.03 9.63
CA THR A 384 -16.40 13.58 9.56
C THR A 384 -17.78 12.93 9.47
N LEU A 385 -17.90 11.88 8.66
CA LEU A 385 -19.12 11.09 8.49
C LEU A 385 -18.73 9.63 8.21
N ASN A 386 -19.19 8.70 9.04
CA ASN A 386 -18.84 7.27 8.97
C ASN A 386 -17.31 7.02 8.95
N GLY A 387 -16.54 7.77 9.74
CA GLY A 387 -15.07 7.70 9.76
C GLY A 387 -14.37 8.48 8.63
N ARG A 388 -15.11 9.09 7.69
CA ARG A 388 -14.54 9.69 6.47
C ARG A 388 -14.70 11.21 6.41
N ILE A 389 -13.70 11.89 5.86
CA ILE A 389 -13.66 13.35 5.71
C ILE A 389 -14.71 13.79 4.69
N LEU A 390 -15.64 14.64 5.12
CA LEU A 390 -16.87 15.00 4.39
C LEU A 390 -17.68 13.78 3.88
N GLY A 391 -17.48 12.60 4.47
CA GLY A 391 -18.05 11.30 4.04
C GLY A 391 -17.41 10.67 2.80
N GLY A 392 -16.25 11.16 2.33
CA GLY A 392 -15.58 10.68 1.12
C GLY A 392 -14.23 10.00 1.37
N LEU A 393 -13.23 10.78 1.77
CA LEU A 393 -11.85 10.34 1.98
C LEU A 393 -11.70 9.63 3.33
N GLU A 394 -10.90 8.55 3.39
CA GLU A 394 -10.58 7.86 4.66
C GLU A 394 -9.53 8.64 5.47
N PRO A 395 -8.31 8.91 4.95
CA PRO A 395 -7.31 9.64 5.71
C PRO A 395 -7.71 11.10 5.99
N SER A 396 -7.47 11.55 7.23
CA SER A 396 -7.62 12.94 7.68
C SER A 396 -6.45 13.83 7.29
N ARG A 397 -5.34 13.22 6.88
CA ARG A 397 -4.11 13.88 6.42
C ARG A 397 -3.55 13.17 5.19
N ALA A 398 -3.28 13.91 4.13
CA ALA A 398 -2.80 13.39 2.86
C ALA A 398 -2.11 14.51 2.06
N PHE A 399 -1.19 14.14 1.18
CA PHE A 399 -0.72 14.98 0.08
C PHE A 399 -1.72 14.99 -1.08
N GLY A 400 -1.69 16.03 -1.90
CA GLY A 400 -2.64 16.14 -3.02
C GLY A 400 -4.05 16.40 -2.49
N ASP A 401 -5.04 15.60 -2.90
CA ASP A 401 -6.43 15.66 -2.37
C ASP A 401 -7.03 17.07 -2.41
N ALA A 402 -6.66 17.88 -3.40
CA ALA A 402 -6.80 19.33 -3.32
C ALA A 402 -8.25 19.80 -3.34
N VAL A 403 -9.22 18.94 -3.71
CA VAL A 403 -10.66 19.18 -3.56
C VAL A 403 -11.11 19.32 -2.09
N TYR A 404 -10.31 18.88 -1.12
CA TYR A 404 -10.51 19.13 0.32
C TYR A 404 -9.75 20.37 0.83
N LYS A 405 -8.86 20.94 0.03
CA LYS A 405 -7.94 22.03 0.43
C LYS A 405 -8.26 23.37 -0.24
N TRP A 406 -8.56 23.36 -1.54
CA TRP A 406 -8.88 24.53 -2.33
C TRP A 406 -10.18 25.21 -1.89
N SER A 407 -10.18 26.55 -1.91
CA SER A 407 -11.40 27.34 -1.80
C SER A 407 -12.43 26.97 -2.87
N LYS A 408 -13.71 27.12 -2.56
CA LYS A 408 -14.80 26.84 -3.51
C LYS A 408 -14.66 27.61 -4.83
N GLU A 409 -14.22 28.86 -4.77
CA GLU A 409 -13.96 29.69 -5.96
C GLU A 409 -12.91 29.06 -6.89
N THR A 410 -11.81 28.54 -6.34
CA THR A 410 -10.78 27.83 -7.10
C THR A 410 -11.35 26.55 -7.72
N GLN A 411 -12.14 25.78 -6.97
CA GLN A 411 -12.76 24.56 -7.49
C GLN A 411 -13.77 24.83 -8.61
N ASP A 412 -14.63 25.84 -8.46
CA ASP A 412 -15.61 26.24 -9.48
C ASP A 412 -14.90 26.79 -10.74
N LYS A 413 -13.79 27.54 -10.61
CA LYS A 413 -12.93 27.91 -11.77
C LYS A 413 -12.33 26.69 -12.47
N LEU A 414 -11.76 25.75 -11.70
CA LEU A 414 -11.15 24.53 -12.24
C LEU A 414 -12.18 23.62 -12.93
N LYS A 415 -13.40 23.55 -12.42
CA LYS A 415 -14.53 22.83 -13.01
C LYS A 415 -15.03 23.48 -14.31
N ASN A 416 -15.17 24.80 -14.33
CA ASN A 416 -15.77 25.50 -15.46
C ASN A 416 -14.82 25.67 -16.65
N SER A 417 -13.50 25.63 -16.42
CA SER A 417 -12.50 25.85 -17.48
C SER A 417 -11.55 24.67 -17.73
N TYR A 418 -11.42 23.72 -16.81
CA TYR A 418 -10.44 22.61 -16.85
C TYR A 418 -11.09 21.29 -16.41
N PHE A 419 -10.36 20.42 -15.71
CA PHE A 419 -10.81 19.06 -15.32
C PHE A 419 -11.34 18.97 -13.86
N GLY A 420 -11.76 20.09 -13.27
CA GLY A 420 -12.24 20.12 -11.88
C GLY A 420 -13.54 19.33 -11.68
N ARG A 421 -13.63 18.60 -10.57
CA ARG A 421 -14.87 17.93 -10.13
C ARG A 421 -15.82 18.96 -9.50
N SER A 422 -17.08 18.58 -9.28
CA SER A 422 -18.00 19.42 -8.48
C SER A 422 -17.63 19.38 -7.00
N PRO A 423 -17.55 20.53 -6.30
CA PRO A 423 -17.32 20.57 -4.86
C PRO A 423 -18.33 19.74 -4.06
N SER A 424 -17.91 19.19 -2.92
CA SER A 424 -18.84 18.55 -1.98
C SER A 424 -19.87 19.56 -1.46
N LYS A 425 -21.12 19.13 -1.30
CA LYS A 425 -22.18 19.94 -0.65
C LYS A 425 -21.89 20.25 0.83
N PHE A 426 -20.92 19.55 1.43
CA PHE A 426 -20.45 19.76 2.80
C PHE A 426 -19.20 20.65 2.86
N LEU A 427 -18.60 21.04 1.73
CA LEU A 427 -17.45 21.93 1.67
C LEU A 427 -17.88 23.37 1.99
N LYS A 428 -17.56 23.83 3.19
CA LYS A 428 -17.86 25.17 3.74
C LYS A 428 -16.57 25.95 4.06
N THR A 429 -15.70 25.39 4.90
CA THR A 429 -14.51 26.04 5.48
C THR A 429 -13.19 25.28 5.18
N PRO A 430 -12.84 25.02 3.91
CA PRO A 430 -11.56 24.36 3.57
C PRO A 430 -10.36 25.21 4.03
N PRO A 431 -9.20 24.59 4.36
CA PRO A 431 -8.85 23.19 4.12
C PRO A 431 -9.32 22.21 5.21
N TYR A 432 -9.83 21.04 4.80
CA TYR A 432 -10.25 19.93 5.68
C TYR A 432 -9.18 18.83 5.85
N VAL A 433 -8.17 18.83 4.99
CA VAL A 433 -7.10 17.82 4.95
C VAL A 433 -5.77 18.58 4.90
N THR A 434 -4.79 18.14 5.68
CA THR A 434 -3.43 18.71 5.70
C THR A 434 -2.40 17.66 5.33
N ALA A 435 -1.28 18.05 4.75
CA ALA A 435 -0.12 17.18 4.61
C ALA A 435 0.82 17.20 5.84
N GLU A 436 0.57 18.06 6.84
CA GLU A 436 1.46 18.19 8.00
C GLU A 436 1.50 16.88 8.83
N PRO A 437 2.69 16.26 8.99
CA PRO A 437 2.80 14.98 9.67
C PRO A 437 2.71 15.13 11.20
N ILE A 438 2.21 14.08 11.84
CA ILE A 438 2.53 13.79 13.24
C ILE A 438 3.91 13.11 13.25
N ILE A 439 4.81 13.54 14.14
CA ILE A 439 6.16 13.00 14.25
C ILE A 439 6.35 12.30 15.60
N THR A 440 6.82 11.06 15.56
CA THR A 440 7.31 10.31 16.72
C THR A 440 8.83 10.24 16.64
N THR A 441 9.54 10.58 17.73
CA THR A 441 10.99 10.34 17.85
C THR A 441 11.24 9.12 18.72
N THR A 442 12.16 8.24 18.33
CA THR A 442 12.55 7.05 19.10
C THR A 442 14.05 6.80 18.98
N LYS A 443 14.72 6.63 20.12
CA LYS A 443 16.12 6.20 20.19
C LYS A 443 16.20 4.72 19.80
N ILE A 444 16.97 4.41 18.76
CA ILE A 444 17.23 3.05 18.30
C ILE A 444 18.42 2.45 19.05
N GLU A 445 18.42 1.12 19.18
CA GLU A 445 19.45 0.32 19.86
C GLU A 445 20.09 -0.69 18.85
N PRO A 446 20.96 -0.25 17.91
CA PRO A 446 21.52 -1.14 16.87
C PRO A 446 22.27 -2.35 17.45
N ALA A 447 22.97 -2.18 18.58
CA ALA A 447 23.67 -3.26 19.25
C ALA A 447 22.73 -4.38 19.78
N ASN A 448 21.43 -4.09 19.94
CA ASN A 448 20.42 -5.04 20.44
C ASN A 448 19.54 -5.65 19.33
N GLY A 449 19.82 -5.35 18.05
CA GLY A 449 19.13 -5.94 16.91
C GLY A 449 17.70 -5.42 16.70
N ASP A 450 17.46 -4.13 16.95
CA ASP A 450 16.21 -3.47 16.58
C ASP A 450 15.88 -3.66 15.09
N PHE A 451 14.59 -3.75 14.76
CA PHE A 451 14.12 -3.59 13.38
C PHE A 451 12.81 -2.81 13.31
N VAL A 452 12.56 -2.12 12.20
CA VAL A 452 11.31 -1.37 11.98
C VAL A 452 10.65 -1.86 10.71
N VAL A 453 9.36 -2.20 10.81
CA VAL A 453 8.50 -2.47 9.66
C VAL A 453 7.71 -1.22 9.32
N MET A 454 7.69 -0.83 8.05
CA MET A 454 6.88 0.27 7.51
C MET A 454 6.02 -0.26 6.38
N ALA A 455 4.71 -0.02 6.41
CA ALA A 455 3.83 -0.50 5.33
C ALA A 455 2.57 0.36 5.13
N THR A 456 2.03 0.29 3.91
CA THR A 456 0.71 0.82 3.51
C THR A 456 -0.44 0.06 4.18
N ASP A 457 -1.66 0.61 4.14
CA ASP A 457 -2.79 0.08 4.93
C ASP A 457 -3.12 -1.39 4.56
N GLY A 458 -2.82 -1.80 3.33
CA GLY A 458 -3.01 -3.16 2.82
C GLY A 458 -2.26 -4.27 3.57
N LEU A 459 -1.20 -3.97 4.35
CA LEU A 459 -0.61 -4.95 5.28
C LEU A 459 -1.37 -4.98 6.62
N TRP A 460 -1.73 -3.81 7.15
CA TRP A 460 -2.35 -3.66 8.47
C TRP A 460 -3.85 -4.01 8.48
N GLU A 461 -4.50 -4.04 7.32
CA GLU A 461 -5.78 -4.71 7.10
C GLU A 461 -5.70 -6.24 7.28
N MET A 462 -4.51 -6.84 7.17
CA MET A 462 -4.27 -8.28 7.11
C MET A 462 -3.64 -8.87 8.37
N LEU A 463 -2.76 -8.13 9.03
CA LEU A 463 -1.96 -8.58 10.19
C LEU A 463 -1.97 -7.56 11.33
N THR A 464 -1.98 -8.04 12.57
CA THR A 464 -1.72 -7.23 13.77
C THR A 464 -0.25 -6.82 13.87
N ASN A 465 0.05 -5.79 14.68
CA ASN A 465 1.43 -5.36 14.95
C ASN A 465 2.26 -6.53 15.54
N GLU A 466 1.63 -7.30 16.43
CA GLU A 466 2.24 -8.43 17.15
C GLU A 466 2.52 -9.60 16.20
N GLU A 467 1.61 -9.90 15.26
CA GLU A 467 1.88 -10.87 14.19
C GLU A 467 3.03 -10.42 13.29
N VAL A 468 3.05 -9.15 12.85
CA VAL A 468 4.11 -8.62 11.98
C VAL A 468 5.49 -8.68 12.65
N ILE A 469 5.62 -8.20 13.89
CA ILE A 469 6.87 -8.22 14.64
C ILE A 469 7.27 -9.66 15.03
N GLY A 470 6.31 -10.51 15.39
CA GLY A 470 6.56 -11.93 15.67
C GLY A 470 7.04 -12.71 14.45
N LEU A 471 6.47 -12.44 13.27
CA LEU A 471 6.85 -13.05 11.99
C LEU A 471 8.29 -12.71 11.62
N VAL A 472 8.69 -11.44 11.70
CA VAL A 472 10.09 -11.04 11.43
C VAL A 472 11.04 -11.58 12.50
N GLY A 473 10.64 -11.52 13.78
CA GLY A 473 11.41 -12.07 14.91
C GLY A 473 11.75 -13.56 14.75
N GLN A 474 10.77 -14.39 14.40
CA GLN A 474 10.97 -15.83 14.19
C GLN A 474 11.67 -16.15 12.85
N TRP A 475 11.51 -15.31 11.82
CA TRP A 475 12.26 -15.40 10.57
C TRP A 475 13.78 -15.17 10.81
N LEU A 476 14.16 -14.16 11.60
CA LEU A 476 15.55 -13.88 11.99
C LEU A 476 16.19 -15.06 12.73
N GLU A 477 15.46 -15.68 13.66
CA GLU A 477 15.92 -16.87 14.39
C GLU A 477 16.13 -18.08 13.47
N LYS A 478 15.25 -18.28 12.48
CA LYS A 478 15.40 -19.34 11.47
C LYS A 478 16.62 -19.08 10.57
N GLN A 479 16.78 -17.86 10.06
CA GLN A 479 17.93 -17.48 9.24
C GLN A 479 19.27 -17.70 9.97
N SER A 480 19.34 -17.24 11.23
CA SER A 480 20.50 -17.44 12.11
C SER A 480 20.78 -18.92 12.41
N SER A 481 19.74 -19.77 12.44
CA SER A 481 19.87 -21.21 12.61
C SER A 481 20.39 -21.90 11.35
N ASN A 482 19.85 -21.55 10.17
CA ASN A 482 20.26 -22.09 8.88
C ASN A 482 21.76 -21.85 8.62
N GLN A 483 22.26 -20.64 8.90
CA GLN A 483 23.69 -20.32 8.77
C GLN A 483 24.58 -21.20 9.65
N LYS A 484 24.20 -21.41 10.92
CA LYS A 484 24.93 -22.26 11.87
C LYS A 484 24.96 -23.73 11.44
N LEU A 485 23.89 -24.24 10.82
CA LEU A 485 23.86 -25.60 10.27
C LEU A 485 24.65 -25.73 8.95
N ALA A 486 24.71 -24.68 8.13
CA ALA A 486 25.35 -24.72 6.82
C ALA A 486 26.90 -24.72 6.85
N GLY A 487 27.52 -24.51 8.00
CA GLY A 487 28.99 -24.45 8.15
C GLY A 487 29.68 -23.28 7.43
N LYS A 488 28.92 -22.40 6.78
CA LYS A 488 29.43 -21.22 6.06
C LYS A 488 29.79 -20.11 7.03
N GLN A 489 30.94 -19.47 6.85
CA GLN A 489 31.21 -18.11 7.37
C GLN A 489 30.43 -17.06 6.55
N GLY A 490 29.11 -17.20 6.47
CA GLY A 490 28.22 -16.40 5.62
C GLY A 490 27.54 -15.26 6.37
N ASN A 491 27.55 -14.06 5.78
CA ASN A 491 26.80 -12.87 6.19
C ASN A 491 27.03 -12.39 7.63
N SER A 492 28.16 -11.69 7.83
CA SER A 492 28.63 -11.10 9.10
C SER A 492 27.63 -10.24 9.89
N TRP A 493 26.51 -9.78 9.30
CA TRP A 493 25.60 -8.83 9.94
C TRP A 493 24.71 -9.45 11.03
N LEU A 494 24.41 -10.76 10.96
CA LEU A 494 23.64 -11.47 12.00
C LEU A 494 24.51 -11.86 13.23
N GLY A 495 25.83 -11.66 13.15
CA GLY A 495 26.77 -12.09 14.19
C GLY A 495 26.57 -11.43 15.57
N SER A 496 25.99 -10.23 15.60
CA SER A 496 25.72 -9.47 16.83
C SER A 496 24.36 -9.76 17.47
N TRP A 497 23.41 -10.41 16.78
CA TRP A 497 22.00 -10.41 17.17
C TRP A 497 21.56 -11.53 18.14
N PHE A 498 22.30 -12.65 18.25
CA PHE A 498 21.77 -13.85 18.93
C PHE A 498 22.76 -14.64 19.82
N SER A 499 22.67 -14.41 21.13
CA SER A 499 22.95 -15.40 22.17
C SER A 499 21.63 -16.01 22.71
N SER A 500 21.55 -17.34 22.76
CA SER A 500 20.35 -18.16 23.10
C SER A 500 19.13 -18.02 22.18
N ALA A 501 18.37 -19.12 22.05
CA ALA A 501 17.13 -19.26 21.28
C ALA A 501 16.30 -20.41 21.88
N GLN A 502 14.96 -20.32 21.83
CA GLN A 502 14.04 -21.36 22.32
C GLN A 502 12.74 -21.36 21.48
N LYS A 503 12.14 -22.54 21.26
CA LYS A 503 11.06 -22.74 20.27
C LYS A 503 9.63 -22.51 20.80
N SER A 504 8.71 -22.37 19.83
CA SER A 504 7.25 -22.52 19.90
C SER A 504 6.46 -21.53 20.76
N ALA A 505 6.48 -20.27 20.32
CA ALA A 505 5.35 -19.36 20.20
C ALA A 505 5.72 -18.31 19.14
N LEU A 506 4.85 -17.37 18.75
CA LEU A 506 5.35 -16.07 18.28
C LEU A 506 6.13 -15.46 19.46
N PRO A 507 7.39 -15.06 19.28
CA PRO A 507 8.25 -14.65 20.38
C PRO A 507 7.95 -13.20 20.80
N VAL A 508 6.69 -12.85 21.06
CA VAL A 508 6.22 -11.48 21.35
C VAL A 508 5.65 -11.37 22.78
N GLU A 509 5.77 -10.19 23.37
CA GLU A 509 5.07 -9.80 24.61
C GLU A 509 3.84 -8.95 24.31
N HIS A 510 2.66 -9.43 24.69
CA HIS A 510 1.43 -8.64 24.63
C HIS A 510 1.38 -7.68 25.83
N HIS A 511 1.72 -6.40 25.61
CA HIS A 511 1.59 -5.37 26.64
C HIS A 511 0.12 -4.99 26.84
N SER A 512 -0.47 -5.48 27.93
CA SER A 512 -1.88 -5.24 28.29
C SER A 512 -2.12 -3.89 28.99
N GLU A 513 -1.53 -2.80 28.53
CA GLU A 513 -1.78 -1.44 29.02
C GLU A 513 -1.28 -0.35 28.04
N GLY A 514 -2.07 0.70 27.79
CA GLY A 514 -1.64 1.89 27.04
C GLY A 514 -2.20 2.08 25.62
N SER A 515 -3.47 2.51 25.52
CA SER A 515 -4.06 3.14 24.32
C SER A 515 -3.89 2.42 22.96
N ALA A 516 -4.72 1.40 22.71
CA ALA A 516 -5.02 0.92 21.36
C ALA A 516 -5.87 1.93 20.51
N GLY A 517 -6.03 3.18 20.98
CA GLY A 517 -6.80 4.21 20.29
C GLY A 517 -6.07 4.73 19.05
N GLY A 518 -6.63 4.47 17.86
CA GLY A 518 -6.07 4.93 16.58
C GLY A 518 -5.19 3.90 15.86
N GLN A 519 -5.28 2.62 16.20
CA GLN A 519 -4.74 1.53 15.38
C GLN A 519 -5.91 0.71 14.83
N ARG A 520 -6.10 0.70 13.51
CA ARG A 520 -7.09 -0.14 12.81
C ARG A 520 -6.72 -1.61 12.99
N ALA A 521 -7.70 -2.42 13.39
CA ALA A 521 -7.59 -3.87 13.51
C ALA A 521 -7.68 -4.55 12.12
N PRO A 522 -7.07 -5.74 11.93
CA PRO A 522 -7.01 -6.39 10.62
C PRO A 522 -8.38 -6.93 10.18
N ILE A 523 -9.11 -6.11 9.43
CA ILE A 523 -10.48 -6.39 8.97
C ILE A 523 -10.56 -7.63 8.06
N ARG A 524 -9.47 -7.99 7.38
CA ARG A 524 -9.45 -9.12 6.43
C ARG A 524 -9.43 -10.47 7.13
N GLN A 525 -8.78 -10.57 8.30
CA GLN A 525 -8.89 -11.76 9.15
C GLN A 525 -10.35 -12.05 9.52
N GLN A 526 -11.13 -11.01 9.82
CA GLN A 526 -12.57 -11.12 10.10
C GLN A 526 -13.37 -11.47 8.83
N GLN A 527 -13.07 -10.83 7.69
CA GLN A 527 -13.72 -11.10 6.40
C GLN A 527 -13.53 -12.56 5.94
N TRP A 528 -12.36 -13.14 6.22
CA TRP A 528 -11.99 -14.49 5.81
C TRP A 528 -12.25 -15.55 6.89
N GLY A 529 -12.69 -15.15 8.08
CA GLY A 529 -12.98 -16.08 9.19
C GLY A 529 -11.75 -16.73 9.82
N VAL A 530 -10.58 -16.10 9.72
CA VAL A 530 -9.31 -16.62 10.28
C VAL A 530 -9.44 -16.71 11.81
N PRO A 531 -9.32 -17.90 12.43
CA PRO A 531 -9.46 -18.03 13.89
C PRO A 531 -8.31 -17.36 14.63
N THR A 532 -8.63 -16.50 15.60
CA THR A 532 -7.65 -15.78 16.42
C THR A 532 -6.74 -16.76 17.17
N GLY A 533 -5.43 -16.52 17.13
CA GLY A 533 -4.42 -17.31 17.84
C GLY A 533 -3.86 -18.53 17.09
N GLN A 534 -4.22 -18.75 15.82
CA GLN A 534 -3.57 -19.78 14.99
C GLN A 534 -2.19 -19.35 14.48
N GLU A 535 -1.19 -19.28 15.37
CA GLU A 535 0.22 -19.09 14.99
C GLU A 535 0.71 -20.20 14.04
N GLU A 536 0.08 -21.38 14.10
CA GLU A 536 0.35 -22.49 13.19
C GLU A 536 0.05 -22.18 11.73
N ARG A 537 -0.64 -21.08 11.38
CA ARG A 537 -0.91 -20.69 9.98
C ARG A 537 0.31 -20.16 9.21
N PHE A 538 1.41 -19.87 9.90
CA PHE A 538 2.55 -19.14 9.32
C PHE A 538 3.62 -20.03 8.67
N VAL A 539 4.23 -19.51 7.60
CA VAL A 539 5.41 -20.06 6.90
C VAL A 539 6.59 -19.11 7.03
N TYR A 540 7.80 -19.65 6.87
CA TYR A 540 9.07 -18.92 7.05
C TYR A 540 10.05 -19.31 5.95
N GLU A 541 9.66 -19.13 4.68
CA GLU A 541 10.33 -19.73 3.52
C GLU A 541 11.00 -18.73 2.57
N ASP A 542 10.65 -17.44 2.63
CA ASP A 542 11.27 -16.41 1.82
C ASP A 542 12.60 -15.91 2.39
N GLU A 543 13.56 -15.62 1.52
CA GLU A 543 14.85 -15.00 1.89
C GLU A 543 14.74 -13.48 2.13
N ASN A 544 13.60 -12.88 1.78
CA ASN A 544 13.25 -11.47 1.95
C ASN A 544 12.15 -11.34 3.01
N ALA A 545 12.37 -10.50 4.03
CA ALA A 545 11.45 -10.34 5.16
C ALA A 545 10.16 -9.59 4.81
N ALA A 546 10.20 -8.68 3.83
CA ALA A 546 9.01 -8.01 3.32
C ALA A 546 8.14 -8.99 2.51
N THR A 547 8.74 -9.80 1.64
CA THR A 547 8.05 -10.91 0.94
C THR A 547 7.44 -11.91 1.91
N HIS A 548 8.19 -12.31 2.94
CA HIS A 548 7.73 -13.19 4.03
C HIS A 548 6.49 -12.64 4.76
N LEU A 549 6.48 -11.34 5.09
CA LEU A 549 5.30 -10.70 5.68
C LEU A 549 4.09 -10.74 4.74
N VAL A 550 4.27 -10.42 3.46
CA VAL A 550 3.16 -10.41 2.49
C VAL A 550 2.64 -11.81 2.19
N ARG A 551 3.50 -12.84 2.13
CA ARG A 551 3.06 -14.26 2.01
C ARG A 551 2.15 -14.66 3.18
N ASN A 552 2.52 -14.29 4.40
CA ASN A 552 1.75 -14.59 5.62
C ASN A 552 0.50 -13.73 5.80
N ALA A 553 0.46 -12.54 5.21
CA ALA A 553 -0.75 -11.72 5.07
C ALA A 553 -1.75 -12.33 4.07
N LEU A 554 -1.29 -12.97 3.00
CA LEU A 554 -2.12 -13.55 1.92
C LEU A 554 -2.49 -15.03 2.11
N GLY A 555 -2.14 -15.66 3.23
CA GLY A 555 -2.58 -17.03 3.58
C GLY A 555 -1.53 -17.88 4.32
N GLY A 556 -0.24 -17.55 4.18
CA GLY A 556 0.84 -18.28 4.87
C GLY A 556 0.97 -19.72 4.38
N LYS A 557 0.59 -20.69 5.23
CA LYS A 557 0.55 -22.13 4.88
C LYS A 557 -0.56 -22.50 3.88
N ASP A 558 -1.60 -21.67 3.76
CA ASP A 558 -2.65 -21.88 2.77
C ASP A 558 -2.16 -21.44 1.38
N SER A 559 -1.48 -22.35 0.69
CA SER A 559 -0.95 -22.14 -0.66
C SER A 559 -2.03 -21.79 -1.68
N ASP A 560 -3.25 -22.29 -1.47
CA ASP A 560 -4.37 -22.14 -2.40
C ASP A 560 -4.98 -20.73 -2.22
N MET A 561 -5.09 -20.25 -0.98
CA MET A 561 -5.48 -18.88 -0.65
C MET A 561 -4.45 -17.85 -1.17
N VAL A 562 -3.15 -18.08 -0.95
CA VAL A 562 -2.07 -17.22 -1.48
C VAL A 562 -2.16 -17.15 -3.01
N SER A 563 -2.29 -18.32 -3.66
CA SER A 563 -2.38 -18.41 -5.12
C SER A 563 -3.67 -17.76 -5.66
N ALA A 564 -4.80 -17.89 -4.97
CA ALA A 564 -6.06 -17.27 -5.36
C ALA A 564 -6.02 -15.73 -5.27
N LEU A 565 -5.54 -15.18 -4.15
CA LEU A 565 -5.46 -13.73 -3.93
C LEU A 565 -4.45 -13.04 -4.85
N LEU A 566 -3.43 -13.77 -5.31
CA LEU A 566 -2.50 -13.31 -6.34
C LEU A 566 -3.08 -13.49 -7.76
N THR A 567 -3.82 -14.56 -8.03
CA THR A 567 -4.48 -14.79 -9.34
C THR A 567 -5.41 -13.64 -9.73
N LEU A 568 -6.18 -13.09 -8.77
CA LEU A 568 -7.16 -12.05 -9.03
C LEU A 568 -6.56 -10.80 -9.73
N PRO A 569 -7.09 -10.39 -10.90
CA PRO A 569 -6.63 -9.20 -11.61
C PRO A 569 -7.38 -7.94 -11.16
N SER A 570 -6.74 -6.78 -11.33
CA SER A 570 -7.40 -5.47 -11.21
C SER A 570 -8.58 -5.37 -12.19
N PRO A 571 -9.75 -4.81 -11.79
CA PRO A 571 -10.05 -4.18 -10.50
C PRO A 571 -10.73 -5.12 -9.48
N TYR A 572 -10.70 -6.45 -9.68
CA TYR A 572 -11.38 -7.40 -8.80
C TYR A 572 -10.59 -7.69 -7.52
N SER A 573 -9.26 -7.75 -7.61
CA SER A 573 -8.30 -7.84 -6.50
C SER A 573 -8.60 -6.84 -5.38
N ARG A 574 -8.91 -5.58 -5.72
CA ARG A 574 -9.19 -4.47 -4.77
C ARG A 574 -10.34 -4.75 -3.78
N ARG A 575 -11.20 -5.74 -4.07
CA ARG A 575 -12.28 -6.19 -3.18
C ARG A 575 -11.80 -7.07 -2.03
N TYR A 576 -10.66 -7.74 -2.19
CA TYR A 576 -10.13 -8.76 -1.29
C TYR A 576 -8.84 -8.34 -0.60
N ARG A 577 -8.01 -7.53 -1.27
CA ARG A 577 -6.77 -6.96 -0.73
C ARG A 577 -6.51 -5.58 -1.33
N ASP A 578 -5.80 -4.75 -0.59
CA ASP A 578 -5.28 -3.50 -1.14
C ASP A 578 -4.01 -3.72 -1.97
N ASP A 579 -3.45 -2.63 -2.51
CA ASP A 579 -2.02 -2.60 -2.84
C ASP A 579 -1.22 -2.91 -1.55
N LEU A 580 -0.13 -3.67 -1.64
CA LEU A 580 0.72 -3.97 -0.48
C LEU A 580 2.15 -3.53 -0.74
N THR A 581 2.60 -2.53 0.00
CA THR A 581 3.99 -2.05 0.00
C THR A 581 4.54 -2.17 1.40
N VAL A 582 5.61 -2.95 1.56
CA VAL A 582 6.21 -3.28 2.86
C VAL A 582 7.71 -3.05 2.80
N GLN A 583 8.25 -2.39 3.82
CA GLN A 583 9.68 -2.30 4.09
C GLN A 583 10.01 -2.87 5.47
N VAL A 584 11.18 -3.49 5.60
CA VAL A 584 11.75 -3.93 6.87
C VAL A 584 13.19 -3.43 6.96
N ILE A 585 13.48 -2.54 7.92
CA ILE A 585 14.80 -1.94 8.16
C ILE A 585 15.42 -2.62 9.38
N PHE A 586 16.62 -3.21 9.23
CA PHE A 586 17.32 -3.94 10.28
C PHE A 586 18.51 -3.12 10.82
N PHE A 587 18.51 -2.85 12.13
CA PHE A 587 19.52 -2.04 12.81
C PHE A 587 20.57 -2.91 13.51
N GLY A 588 21.84 -2.67 13.23
CA GLY A 588 22.94 -3.52 13.68
C GLY A 588 24.28 -2.80 13.74
N GLU A 589 25.22 -3.43 14.44
CA GLU A 589 26.65 -3.10 14.36
C GLU A 589 27.38 -4.15 13.50
N ALA A 590 28.06 -3.69 12.46
CA ALA A 590 28.85 -4.51 11.54
C ALA A 590 30.02 -3.69 10.96
N GLN A 591 31.15 -4.33 10.66
CA GLN A 591 32.27 -3.65 9.98
C GLN A 591 31.89 -3.37 8.52
N GLY A 592 31.62 -2.10 8.23
CA GLY A 592 31.18 -1.64 6.92
C GLY A 592 32.28 -1.55 5.87
N ASN A 593 31.93 -1.85 4.61
CA ASN A 593 32.78 -1.65 3.44
C ASN A 593 32.60 -0.27 2.77
N GLY A 594 31.81 0.63 3.39
CA GLY A 594 31.48 1.98 2.95
C GLY A 594 30.31 2.08 1.96
N LYS A 595 29.71 0.96 1.54
CA LYS A 595 28.76 0.89 0.40
C LYS A 595 27.37 0.43 0.82
N VAL A 596 26.44 0.50 -0.12
CA VAL A 596 25.16 -0.23 -0.12
C VAL A 596 25.19 -1.20 -1.30
N GLU A 597 24.89 -2.48 -1.08
CA GLU A 597 25.07 -3.54 -2.07
C GLU A 597 23.82 -4.43 -2.15
N LEU A 598 23.36 -4.73 -3.38
CA LEU A 598 22.14 -5.53 -3.61
C LEU A 598 22.33 -6.98 -3.15
N ASN A 599 21.47 -7.43 -2.24
CA ASN A 599 21.43 -8.79 -1.73
C ASN A 599 20.73 -9.71 -2.72
N LYS A 600 21.51 -10.30 -3.64
CA LYS A 600 21.02 -11.13 -4.76
C LYS A 600 20.23 -12.38 -4.37
N GLU A 601 20.34 -12.87 -3.13
CA GLU A 601 19.61 -14.05 -2.66
C GLU A 601 18.15 -13.72 -2.28
N ALA A 602 17.92 -12.47 -1.84
CA ALA A 602 16.64 -11.94 -1.35
C ALA A 602 16.11 -10.76 -2.19
N SER A 603 16.56 -10.65 -3.43
CA SER A 603 16.10 -9.65 -4.41
C SER A 603 15.64 -10.36 -5.68
N ALA A 604 14.71 -9.76 -6.41
CA ALA A 604 14.35 -10.16 -7.76
C ALA A 604 15.62 -10.13 -8.65
N THR A 605 16.07 -11.29 -9.13
CA THR A 605 17.10 -11.34 -10.17
C THR A 605 16.44 -10.95 -11.49
N ALA A 606 16.84 -9.80 -12.05
CA ALA A 606 16.19 -9.18 -13.20
C ALA A 606 16.09 -10.12 -14.42
N ASN A 607 14.92 -10.75 -14.57
CA ASN A 607 14.46 -11.61 -15.66
C ASN A 607 15.56 -12.41 -16.39
N GLY A 608 16.00 -13.52 -15.78
CA GLY A 608 16.48 -14.72 -16.50
C GLY A 608 17.57 -14.54 -17.54
N SER A 609 18.38 -13.48 -17.46
CA SER A 609 19.27 -13.05 -18.55
C SER A 609 20.73 -13.22 -18.17
N ASN A 610 21.42 -14.12 -18.88
CA ASN A 610 22.88 -14.17 -18.93
C ASN A 610 23.40 -12.93 -19.68
N GLY A 611 23.42 -11.78 -19.01
CA GLY A 611 23.79 -10.49 -19.55
C GLY A 611 24.47 -9.63 -18.50
N GLY A 612 25.80 -9.75 -18.39
CA GLY A 612 26.59 -9.03 -17.40
C GLY A 612 26.66 -7.53 -17.65
N ASN A 613 25.73 -6.76 -17.09
CA ASN A 613 25.86 -5.32 -16.86
C ASN A 613 25.33 -4.97 -15.48
N GLY A 614 26.18 -4.38 -14.63
CA GLY A 614 25.82 -4.06 -13.25
C GLY A 614 24.78 -2.96 -13.18
N VAL A 615 23.69 -3.20 -12.44
CA VAL A 615 22.75 -2.14 -12.05
C VAL A 615 23.52 -1.08 -11.27
N LYS A 616 23.65 0.12 -11.84
CA LYS A 616 24.11 1.29 -11.09
C LYS A 616 23.03 1.64 -10.07
N ALA A 617 23.41 1.76 -8.80
CA ALA A 617 22.51 2.28 -7.77
C ALA A 617 21.97 3.65 -8.20
N LYS A 618 20.66 3.86 -8.05
CA LYS A 618 20.04 5.18 -8.19
C LYS A 618 20.45 6.01 -6.97
N LEU A 619 21.28 7.03 -7.20
CA LEU A 619 21.72 8.00 -6.18
C LEU A 619 20.73 9.17 -6.03
#